data_AF-A0A1B9F668-F1
#
_entry.id   AF-A0A1B9F668-F1
#
_cell.length_a   1.000
_cell.length_b   1.000
_cell.length_c   1.000
_cell.angle_alpha   90.00
_cell.angle_beta   90.00
_cell.angle_gamma   90.00
#
_symmetry.space_group_name_H-M   'P 1'
#
loop_
_entity.id
_entity.type
_entity.pdbx_description
1 polymer ?
#
loop_
_entity_poly.entity_id
_entity_poly.type
_entity_poly.pdbx_seq_one_letter_code
_entity_poly.pdbx_strand_id
1 'polypeptide(L)'
;MVYDFLQEITTSHYLSPEIRASLENALSYVKGIELDLEEIDGIEINPSIELIEDEGQRFFLVYKHPLDGELRLRPATSQDLLALKIVAEHLDLKAVSSDFNVSIGDIESTIWDAIDEGLLVIPHPKIKRDKSSFPENAFTEGLISPRVFSLQWHITQRCDLHCKHCYDRSERAPLSLEKAFEVLEELREFCWGHFVRGHVCFSGGNPFLYPHFKEIYEGAIKMGFMVSILGNPVPREWLEAMLKIGMPNYYQVSLEGLEETNDAIRGTGHFKRTLDFLTLLRELGVDSSVMLTLTNKNIDEVIPLSKILDQYTDSFTFNRLSVVGEGARLSLPKREKFWSFLEEFMTSSEEIECIYFKDNLINVLLDREGKEPFDGCTGFGCGAAFNFVALLSDGEVHACRKFPSFLGNIFEQGLETIYYSDRAQKYRNRPAECRTCRLSPACGGCFASANSFGLDIFSEKDPFCPIGDKK
;
A
#
# COMPACT_ATOMS: atom_id res chain seq x y z
N MET A 1 -13.10 -13.92 -24.80
CA MET A 1 -13.09 -14.49 -23.43
C MET A 1 -14.46 -14.96 -22.96
N VAL A 2 -15.44 -14.10 -22.62
CA VAL A 2 -16.76 -14.58 -22.14
C VAL A 2 -17.51 -15.40 -23.20
N TYR A 3 -17.42 -15.03 -24.48
CA TYR A 3 -18.00 -15.80 -25.60
C TYR A 3 -17.28 -17.14 -25.83
N ASP A 4 -15.95 -17.17 -25.64
CA ASP A 4 -15.15 -18.39 -25.78
C ASP A 4 -15.34 -19.31 -24.57
N PHE A 5 -15.46 -18.76 -23.37
CA PHE A 5 -15.80 -19.48 -22.14
C PHE A 5 -17.24 -20.00 -22.16
N LEU A 6 -18.18 -19.23 -22.73
CA LEU A 6 -19.51 -19.73 -23.05
C LEU A 6 -19.42 -20.86 -24.06
N GLN A 7 -18.63 -20.76 -25.13
CA GLN A 7 -18.44 -21.90 -26.03
C GLN A 7 -17.83 -23.11 -25.31
N GLU A 8 -16.86 -22.93 -24.41
CA GLU A 8 -16.23 -24.00 -23.64
C GLU A 8 -17.20 -24.66 -22.65
N ILE A 9 -17.90 -23.86 -21.86
CA ILE A 9 -18.94 -24.28 -20.91
C ILE A 9 -20.09 -25.00 -21.62
N THR A 10 -20.52 -24.44 -22.76
CA THR A 10 -21.67 -24.95 -23.50
C THR A 10 -21.35 -26.07 -24.48
N THR A 11 -20.08 -26.37 -24.70
CA THR A 11 -19.61 -27.61 -25.35
C THR A 11 -19.20 -28.68 -24.33
N SER A 12 -18.93 -28.29 -23.08
CA SER A 12 -18.80 -29.23 -21.96
C SER A 12 -20.11 -30.00 -21.79
N HIS A 13 -20.04 -31.33 -21.78
CA HIS A 13 -21.20 -32.23 -21.64
C HIS A 13 -21.86 -32.20 -20.25
N TYR A 14 -21.58 -31.17 -19.43
CA TYR A 14 -21.92 -31.13 -18.01
C TYR A 14 -23.03 -30.13 -17.64
N LEU A 15 -23.47 -29.26 -18.56
CA LEU A 15 -24.59 -28.36 -18.28
C LEU A 15 -25.84 -28.75 -19.06
N SER A 16 -26.99 -28.73 -18.38
CA SER A 16 -28.28 -28.98 -19.02
C SER A 16 -28.62 -27.84 -20.01
N PRO A 17 -29.40 -28.13 -21.08
CA PRO A 17 -29.88 -27.12 -22.02
C PRO A 17 -30.60 -25.94 -21.34
N GLU A 18 -31.28 -26.21 -20.22
CA GLU A 18 -31.98 -25.22 -19.40
C GLU A 18 -31.02 -24.22 -18.77
N ILE A 19 -29.88 -24.68 -18.24
CA ILE A 19 -28.86 -23.81 -17.63
C ILE A 19 -28.18 -22.95 -18.69
N ARG A 20 -27.94 -23.50 -19.89
CA ARG A 20 -27.39 -22.74 -21.02
C ARG A 20 -28.31 -21.58 -21.41
N ALA A 21 -29.62 -21.81 -21.46
CA ALA A 21 -30.59 -20.76 -21.75
C ALA A 21 -30.64 -19.69 -20.64
N SER A 22 -30.57 -20.11 -19.36
CA SER A 22 -30.49 -19.18 -18.23
C SER A 22 -29.23 -18.31 -18.26
N LEU A 23 -28.08 -18.89 -18.62
CA LEU A 23 -26.82 -18.16 -18.80
C LEU A 23 -26.92 -17.11 -19.92
N GLU A 24 -27.44 -17.50 -21.09
CA GLU A 24 -27.60 -16.59 -22.24
C GLU A 24 -28.55 -15.41 -21.90
N ASN A 25 -29.62 -15.68 -21.15
CA ASN A 25 -30.54 -14.65 -20.68
C ASN A 25 -29.89 -13.69 -19.68
N ALA A 26 -29.20 -14.22 -18.66
CA ALA A 26 -28.49 -13.43 -17.67
C ALA A 26 -27.43 -12.53 -18.34
N LEU A 27 -26.67 -13.06 -19.28
CA LEU A 27 -25.67 -12.28 -20.02
C LEU A 27 -26.29 -11.16 -20.86
N SER A 28 -27.45 -11.40 -21.48
CA SER A 28 -28.16 -10.36 -22.21
C SER A 28 -28.67 -9.26 -21.29
N TYR A 29 -29.14 -9.62 -20.10
CA TYR A 29 -29.60 -8.67 -19.09
C TYR A 29 -28.45 -7.82 -18.55
N VAL A 30 -27.38 -8.46 -18.07
CA VAL A 30 -26.21 -7.80 -17.47
C VAL A 30 -25.52 -6.84 -18.45
N LYS A 31 -25.45 -7.19 -19.74
CA LYS A 31 -24.92 -6.28 -20.78
C LYS A 31 -25.69 -4.96 -20.90
N GLY A 32 -26.97 -4.96 -20.56
CA GLY A 32 -27.83 -3.78 -20.61
C GLY A 32 -27.76 -2.89 -19.37
N ILE A 33 -27.04 -3.30 -18.32
CA ILE A 33 -26.94 -2.54 -17.07
C ILE A 33 -25.79 -1.53 -17.16
N GLU A 34 -26.13 -0.27 -16.96
CA GLU A 34 -25.18 0.78 -16.60
C GLU A 34 -25.13 0.87 -15.07
N LEU A 35 -23.91 0.76 -14.51
CA LEU A 35 -23.68 0.88 -13.08
C LEU A 35 -23.39 2.34 -12.77
N ASP A 36 -24.29 3.00 -12.06
CA ASP A 36 -24.04 4.30 -11.46
C ASP A 36 -23.59 4.10 -10.01
N LEU A 37 -22.33 4.44 -9.73
CA LEU A 37 -21.71 4.25 -8.42
C LEU A 37 -21.71 5.54 -7.58
N GLU A 38 -22.17 6.67 -8.14
CA GLU A 38 -22.07 7.98 -7.50
C GLU A 38 -23.07 8.16 -6.33
N GLU A 39 -24.11 7.33 -6.23
CA GLU A 39 -25.20 7.44 -5.24
C GLU A 39 -25.24 6.31 -4.18
N ILE A 40 -24.15 5.56 -4.01
CA ILE A 40 -24.11 4.46 -3.04
C ILE A 40 -23.92 4.99 -1.61
N ASP A 41 -24.89 4.74 -0.73
CA ASP A 41 -24.91 5.20 0.67
C ASP A 41 -24.38 4.18 1.68
N GLY A 42 -24.21 2.91 1.28
CA GLY A 42 -23.69 1.82 2.11
C GLY A 42 -23.11 0.68 1.28
N ILE A 43 -22.62 -0.38 1.93
CA ILE A 43 -22.19 -1.57 1.16
C ILE A 43 -23.45 -2.25 0.63
N GLU A 44 -23.50 -2.42 -0.69
CA GLU A 44 -24.63 -3.00 -1.40
C GLU A 44 -24.16 -4.14 -2.31
N ILE A 45 -25.09 -5.01 -2.69
CA ILE A 45 -24.82 -6.04 -3.70
C ILE A 45 -24.74 -5.35 -5.05
N ASN A 46 -23.75 -5.71 -5.87
CA ASN A 46 -23.66 -5.21 -7.23
C ASN A 46 -24.97 -5.54 -7.98
N PRO A 47 -25.73 -4.53 -8.44
CA PRO A 47 -27.06 -4.74 -9.02
C PRO A 47 -27.02 -5.48 -10.36
N SER A 48 -25.84 -5.66 -10.94
CA SER A 48 -25.65 -6.48 -12.14
C SER A 48 -25.43 -7.97 -11.89
N ILE A 49 -25.44 -8.43 -10.63
CA ILE A 49 -25.27 -9.84 -10.33
C ILE A 49 -26.53 -10.64 -10.63
N GLU A 50 -26.33 -11.69 -11.41
CA GLU A 50 -27.27 -12.78 -11.60
C GLU A 50 -26.65 -14.09 -11.06
N LEU A 51 -27.39 -14.76 -10.18
CA LEU A 51 -27.01 -16.04 -9.58
C LEU A 51 -27.76 -17.17 -10.27
N ILE A 52 -27.03 -18.12 -10.86
CA ILE A 52 -27.61 -19.24 -11.59
C ILE A 52 -27.29 -20.53 -10.86
N GLU A 53 -28.32 -21.29 -10.51
CA GLU A 53 -28.20 -22.60 -9.86
C GLU A 53 -28.20 -23.73 -10.91
N ASP A 54 -27.24 -24.65 -10.78
CA ASP A 54 -27.17 -25.92 -11.51
C ASP A 54 -27.85 -27.06 -10.73
N GLU A 55 -28.25 -28.15 -11.40
CA GLU A 55 -28.97 -29.30 -10.83
C GLU A 55 -28.23 -29.96 -9.64
N GLY A 56 -26.91 -29.72 -9.51
CA GLY A 56 -26.07 -30.15 -8.39
C GLY A 56 -25.92 -29.14 -7.24
N GLN A 57 -26.79 -28.12 -7.12
CA GLN A 57 -26.68 -27.01 -6.15
C GLN A 57 -25.37 -26.21 -6.25
N ARG A 58 -24.81 -26.12 -7.46
CA ARG A 58 -23.66 -25.27 -7.74
C ARG A 58 -24.18 -23.93 -8.23
N PHE A 59 -23.65 -22.85 -7.66
CA PHE A 59 -24.02 -21.50 -8.04
C PHE A 59 -22.97 -20.91 -8.98
N PHE A 60 -23.43 -20.24 -10.03
CA PHE A 60 -22.60 -19.44 -10.93
C PHE A 60 -23.01 -17.98 -10.82
N LEU A 61 -22.02 -17.09 -10.84
CA LEU A 61 -22.20 -15.64 -10.83
C LEU A 61 -21.97 -15.10 -12.24
N VAL A 62 -22.93 -14.32 -12.74
CA VAL A 62 -22.80 -13.53 -13.97
C VAL A 62 -22.98 -12.07 -13.59
N TYR A 63 -21.98 -11.23 -13.86
CA TYR A 63 -22.04 -9.81 -13.46
C TYR A 63 -21.08 -8.93 -14.25
N LYS A 64 -21.32 -7.63 -14.22
CA LYS A 64 -20.39 -6.63 -14.75
C LYS A 64 -19.58 -6.07 -13.60
N HIS A 65 -18.27 -6.12 -13.69
CA HIS A 65 -17.44 -5.60 -12.62
C HIS A 65 -17.48 -4.06 -12.61
N PRO A 66 -17.66 -3.43 -11.43
CA PRO A 66 -17.97 -2.01 -11.33
C PRO A 66 -16.82 -1.09 -11.74
N LEU A 67 -15.56 -1.53 -11.65
CA LEU A 67 -14.40 -0.64 -11.92
C LEU A 67 -13.93 -0.68 -13.38
N ASP A 68 -13.86 -1.87 -13.99
CA ASP A 68 -13.35 -2.07 -15.36
C ASP A 68 -14.49 -2.23 -16.38
N GLY A 69 -15.73 -2.44 -15.91
CA GLY A 69 -16.89 -2.70 -16.78
C GLY A 69 -16.86 -4.06 -17.46
N GLU A 70 -15.90 -4.93 -17.13
CA GLU A 70 -15.73 -6.24 -17.75
C GLU A 70 -16.80 -7.23 -17.26
N LEU A 71 -17.29 -8.06 -18.17
CA LEU A 71 -18.29 -9.07 -17.87
C LEU A 71 -17.59 -10.31 -17.30
N ARG A 72 -18.04 -10.76 -16.13
CA ARG A 72 -17.47 -11.91 -15.41
C ARG A 72 -18.50 -13.02 -15.30
N LEU A 73 -18.05 -14.25 -15.54
CA LEU A 73 -18.79 -15.49 -15.34
C LEU A 73 -17.88 -16.48 -14.62
N ARG A 74 -18.24 -16.88 -13.40
CA ARG A 74 -17.46 -17.86 -12.62
C ARG A 74 -18.33 -18.62 -11.62
N PRO A 75 -17.91 -19.81 -11.15
CA PRO A 75 -18.53 -20.45 -10.00
C PRO A 75 -18.46 -19.55 -8.76
N ALA A 76 -19.52 -19.55 -7.96
CA ALA A 76 -19.54 -18.91 -6.65
C ALA A 76 -18.82 -19.81 -5.63
N THR A 77 -17.93 -19.21 -4.84
CA THR A 77 -17.33 -19.84 -3.68
C THR A 77 -18.23 -19.66 -2.45
N SER A 78 -17.96 -20.41 -1.39
CA SER A 78 -18.66 -20.22 -0.11
C SER A 78 -18.43 -18.81 0.47
N GLN A 79 -17.26 -18.19 0.22
CA GLN A 79 -16.96 -16.84 0.66
C GLN A 79 -17.79 -15.80 -0.11
N ASP A 80 -17.92 -15.95 -1.43
CA ASP A 80 -18.78 -15.07 -2.24
C ASP A 80 -20.23 -15.10 -1.73
N LEU A 81 -20.77 -16.30 -1.53
CA LEU A 81 -22.16 -16.48 -1.07
C LEU A 81 -22.35 -15.95 0.36
N LEU A 82 -21.35 -16.10 1.23
CA LEU A 82 -21.38 -15.54 2.56
C LEU A 82 -21.39 -14.01 2.52
N ALA A 83 -20.52 -13.38 1.72
CA ALA A 83 -20.47 -11.92 1.55
C ALA A 83 -21.83 -11.38 1.08
N LEU A 84 -22.39 -12.00 0.03
CA LEU A 84 -23.70 -11.63 -0.51
C LEU A 84 -24.80 -11.79 0.54
N LYS A 85 -24.81 -12.90 1.30
CA LYS A 85 -25.80 -13.14 2.35
C LYS A 85 -25.72 -12.13 3.49
N ILE A 86 -24.51 -11.79 3.95
CA ILE A 86 -24.28 -10.79 5.00
C ILE A 86 -24.92 -9.46 4.61
N VAL A 87 -24.67 -8.99 3.38
CA VAL A 87 -25.20 -7.73 2.88
C VAL A 87 -26.72 -7.81 2.64
N ALA A 88 -27.21 -8.88 1.99
CA ALA A 88 -28.62 -9.06 1.68
C ALA A 88 -29.52 -9.12 2.92
N GLU A 89 -29.05 -9.76 3.99
CA GLU A 89 -29.83 -9.98 5.22
C GLU A 89 -29.46 -9.00 6.34
N HIS A 90 -28.55 -8.05 6.08
CA HIS A 90 -28.02 -7.10 7.07
C HIS A 90 -27.54 -7.80 8.35
N LEU A 91 -26.76 -8.87 8.19
CA LEU A 91 -26.30 -9.68 9.31
C LEU A 91 -25.31 -8.90 10.21
N ASP A 92 -25.46 -9.07 11.53
CA ASP A 92 -24.49 -8.53 12.48
C ASP A 92 -23.17 -9.32 12.42
N LEU A 93 -22.07 -8.66 12.06
CA LEU A 93 -20.79 -9.32 11.83
C LEU A 93 -20.25 -10.01 13.09
N LYS A 94 -20.55 -9.48 14.29
CA LYS A 94 -20.12 -10.09 15.55
C LYS A 94 -20.91 -11.37 15.84
N ALA A 95 -22.21 -11.37 15.56
CA ALA A 95 -23.04 -12.56 15.64
C ALA A 95 -22.58 -13.64 14.66
N VAL A 96 -22.31 -13.28 13.40
CA VAL A 96 -21.77 -14.21 12.39
C VAL A 96 -20.42 -14.78 12.84
N SER A 97 -19.49 -13.93 13.30
CA SER A 97 -18.20 -14.37 13.84
C SER A 97 -18.37 -15.38 14.99
N SER A 98 -19.29 -15.13 15.92
CA SER A 98 -19.59 -16.01 17.04
C SER A 98 -20.23 -17.34 16.60
N ASP A 99 -21.22 -17.30 15.72
CA ASP A 99 -21.98 -18.49 15.29
C ASP A 99 -21.12 -19.48 14.50
N PHE A 100 -20.19 -18.96 13.68
CA PHE A 100 -19.28 -19.79 12.88
C PHE A 100 -17.93 -20.04 13.56
N ASN A 101 -17.69 -19.47 14.75
CA ASN A 101 -16.42 -19.56 15.47
C ASN A 101 -15.21 -19.17 14.59
N VAL A 102 -15.34 -18.05 13.88
CA VAL A 102 -14.31 -17.44 13.03
C VAL A 102 -14.01 -16.02 13.53
N SER A 103 -12.86 -15.45 13.19
CA SER A 103 -12.56 -14.09 13.63
C SER A 103 -13.42 -13.07 12.88
N ILE A 104 -13.67 -11.91 13.50
CA ILE A 104 -14.36 -10.81 12.82
C ILE A 104 -13.61 -10.35 11.57
N GLY A 105 -12.27 -10.40 11.60
CA GLY A 105 -11.42 -10.11 10.46
C GLY A 105 -11.60 -11.07 9.28
N ASP A 106 -11.90 -12.35 9.53
CA ASP A 106 -12.19 -13.30 8.44
C ASP A 106 -13.48 -12.92 7.70
N ILE A 107 -14.50 -12.49 8.46
CA ILE A 107 -15.78 -12.01 7.91
C ILE A 107 -15.58 -10.69 7.17
N GLU A 108 -14.85 -9.75 7.77
CA GLU A 108 -14.55 -8.46 7.15
C GLU A 108 -13.68 -8.59 5.90
N SER A 109 -12.68 -9.47 5.90
CA SER A 109 -11.90 -9.78 4.70
C SER A 109 -12.79 -10.34 3.61
N THR A 110 -13.73 -11.24 3.95
CA THR A 110 -14.70 -11.79 2.99
C THR A 110 -15.52 -10.69 2.31
N ILE A 111 -15.90 -9.63 3.04
CA ILE A 111 -16.58 -8.47 2.47
C ILE A 111 -15.65 -7.67 1.56
N TRP A 112 -14.41 -7.38 2.00
CA TRP A 112 -13.44 -6.65 1.20
C TRP A 112 -13.05 -7.38 -0.09
N ASP A 113 -12.84 -8.69 0.00
CA ASP A 113 -12.49 -9.52 -1.14
C ASP A 113 -13.67 -9.58 -2.13
N ALA A 114 -14.91 -9.61 -1.64
CA ALA A 114 -16.10 -9.50 -2.49
C ALA A 114 -16.25 -8.10 -3.14
N ILE A 115 -15.80 -7.02 -2.49
CA ILE A 115 -15.71 -5.68 -3.09
C ILE A 115 -14.65 -5.66 -4.20
N ASP A 116 -13.47 -6.21 -3.93
CA ASP A 116 -12.36 -6.27 -4.89
C ASP A 116 -12.72 -7.14 -6.12
N GLU A 117 -13.49 -8.20 -5.92
CA GLU A 117 -14.06 -9.04 -6.98
C GLU A 117 -15.26 -8.41 -7.69
N GLY A 118 -15.74 -7.26 -7.22
CA GLY A 118 -16.88 -6.51 -7.75
C GLY A 118 -18.24 -7.14 -7.51
N LEU A 119 -18.34 -8.04 -6.54
CA LEU A 119 -19.61 -8.61 -6.12
C LEU A 119 -20.39 -7.68 -5.21
N LEU A 120 -19.67 -6.91 -4.41
CA LEU A 120 -20.22 -5.85 -3.59
C LEU A 120 -19.76 -4.50 -4.13
N VAL A 121 -20.60 -3.50 -3.98
CA VAL A 121 -20.26 -2.10 -4.23
C VAL A 121 -20.25 -1.37 -2.89
N ILE A 122 -19.31 -0.44 -2.74
CA ILE A 122 -19.09 0.33 -1.51
C ILE A 122 -19.07 1.82 -1.86
N PRO A 123 -19.51 2.72 -0.95
CA PRO A 123 -19.47 4.15 -1.21
C PRO A 123 -18.07 4.64 -1.59
N HIS A 124 -18.03 5.80 -2.22
CA HIS A 124 -16.75 6.46 -2.45
C HIS A 124 -16.04 6.75 -1.12
N PRO A 125 -14.70 6.55 -1.06
CA PRO A 125 -13.95 6.85 0.15
C PRO A 125 -14.16 8.28 0.60
N LYS A 126 -14.44 8.47 1.88
CA LYS A 126 -14.58 9.82 2.46
C LYS A 126 -13.25 10.56 2.49
N ILE A 127 -12.15 9.81 2.49
CA ILE A 127 -10.81 10.33 2.32
C ILE A 127 -10.60 10.73 0.86
N LYS A 128 -10.58 12.04 0.60
CA LYS A 128 -10.37 12.59 -0.74
C LYS A 128 -9.54 13.86 -0.73
N ARG A 129 -8.81 14.09 -1.82
CA ARG A 129 -8.25 15.41 -2.14
C ARG A 129 -9.24 16.20 -2.95
N ASP A 130 -9.27 17.51 -2.70
CA ASP A 130 -10.09 18.42 -3.47
C ASP A 130 -9.56 18.53 -4.90
N LYS A 131 -10.36 18.09 -5.88
CA LYS A 131 -10.01 18.14 -7.31
C LYS A 131 -9.75 19.57 -7.77
N SER A 132 -10.40 20.57 -7.17
CA SER A 132 -10.21 21.99 -7.50
C SER A 132 -8.85 22.54 -7.05
N SER A 133 -8.12 21.81 -6.21
CA SER A 133 -6.74 22.15 -5.81
C SER A 133 -5.70 21.77 -6.88
N PHE A 134 -6.11 21.14 -7.98
CA PHE A 134 -5.24 20.74 -9.09
C PHE A 134 -5.60 21.51 -10.36
N PRO A 135 -4.64 21.72 -11.29
CA PRO A 135 -4.93 22.40 -12.55
C PRO A 135 -5.83 21.53 -13.44
N GLU A 136 -6.65 22.15 -14.29
CA GLU A 136 -7.64 21.45 -15.13
C GLU A 136 -7.04 20.39 -16.06
N ASN A 137 -5.77 20.57 -16.46
CA ASN A 137 -5.05 19.63 -17.33
C ASN A 137 -4.30 18.53 -16.55
N ALA A 138 -4.53 18.40 -15.24
CA ALA A 138 -3.89 17.37 -14.43
C ALA A 138 -4.58 16.01 -14.60
N PHE A 139 -3.79 14.95 -14.59
CA PHE A 139 -4.32 13.59 -14.52
C PHE A 139 -4.70 13.29 -13.06
N THR A 140 -6.00 13.17 -12.78
CA THR A 140 -6.55 13.00 -11.42
C THR A 140 -7.27 11.68 -11.20
N GLU A 141 -7.54 10.93 -12.27
CA GLU A 141 -8.26 9.67 -12.19
C GLU A 141 -7.49 8.66 -11.34
N GLY A 142 -8.17 8.00 -10.40
CA GLY A 142 -7.53 7.10 -9.43
C GLY A 142 -6.64 7.76 -8.36
N LEU A 143 -6.29 9.05 -8.48
CA LEU A 143 -5.24 9.70 -7.67
C LEU A 143 -5.73 10.68 -6.59
N ILE A 144 -7.04 10.78 -6.42
CA ILE A 144 -7.67 11.72 -5.48
C ILE A 144 -8.45 11.03 -4.36
N SER A 145 -8.68 9.72 -4.44
CA SER A 145 -9.47 8.96 -3.45
C SER A 145 -8.92 7.54 -3.28
N PRO A 146 -8.19 7.26 -2.19
CA PRO A 146 -7.63 5.94 -1.93
C PRO A 146 -8.69 4.96 -1.43
N ARG A 147 -8.56 3.69 -1.85
CA ARG A 147 -9.31 2.57 -1.29
C ARG A 147 -8.67 1.96 -0.04
N VAL A 148 -7.43 2.33 0.26
CA VAL A 148 -6.65 1.80 1.39
C VAL A 148 -6.11 2.94 2.23
N PHE A 149 -6.22 2.81 3.54
CA PHE A 149 -5.54 3.69 4.49
C PHE A 149 -4.48 2.92 5.28
N SER A 150 -3.24 3.41 5.22
CA SER A 150 -2.09 2.73 5.81
C SER A 150 -1.61 3.40 7.10
N LEU A 151 -1.42 2.59 8.14
CA LEU A 151 -0.70 2.97 9.34
C LEU A 151 0.73 2.43 9.26
N GLN A 152 1.71 3.31 8.99
CA GLN A 152 3.12 2.93 9.13
C GLN A 152 3.50 2.97 10.61
N TRP A 153 3.49 1.83 11.26
CA TRP A 153 3.62 1.75 12.70
C TRP A 153 5.05 1.44 13.12
N HIS A 154 5.74 2.47 13.63
CA HIS A 154 7.00 2.35 14.35
C HIS A 154 6.75 1.81 15.76
N ILE A 155 6.48 0.51 15.87
CA ILE A 155 5.99 -0.12 17.10
C ILE A 155 7.04 -0.16 18.23
N THR A 156 8.32 -0.01 17.88
CA THR A 156 9.43 0.07 18.83
C THR A 156 10.59 0.90 18.28
N GLN A 157 11.37 1.51 19.17
CA GLN A 157 12.67 2.13 18.83
C GLN A 157 13.85 1.19 18.98
N ARG A 158 13.63 -0.03 19.48
CA ARG A 158 14.71 -1.03 19.62
C ARG A 158 15.12 -1.52 18.24
N CYS A 159 16.43 -1.55 17.98
CA CYS A 159 17.01 -2.11 16.76
C CYS A 159 18.27 -2.91 17.11
N ASP A 160 18.48 -4.01 16.41
CA ASP A 160 19.67 -4.85 16.47
C ASP A 160 20.81 -4.33 15.57
N LEU A 161 20.54 -3.31 14.75
CA LEU A 161 21.51 -2.65 13.89
C LEU A 161 21.74 -1.20 14.31
N HIS A 162 22.89 -0.68 13.90
CA HIS A 162 23.30 0.71 14.13
C HIS A 162 23.60 1.41 12.79
N CYS A 163 22.64 1.39 11.86
CA CYS A 163 22.79 1.92 10.50
C CYS A 163 23.19 3.41 10.46
N LYS A 164 24.17 3.76 9.62
CA LYS A 164 24.71 5.12 9.50
C LYS A 164 23.76 6.16 8.89
N HIS A 165 22.68 5.73 8.23
CA HIS A 165 21.65 6.62 7.67
C HIS A 165 20.37 6.69 8.51
N CYS A 166 20.36 6.09 9.70
CA CYS A 166 19.16 5.98 10.53
C CYS A 166 18.63 7.37 10.88
N TYR A 167 17.38 7.68 10.52
CA TYR A 167 16.77 8.99 10.74
C TYR A 167 16.28 9.19 12.17
N ASP A 168 16.12 8.12 12.96
CA ASP A 168 15.59 8.18 14.32
C ASP A 168 16.18 7.09 15.21
N ARG A 169 16.78 7.53 16.32
CA ARG A 169 17.21 6.68 17.43
C ARG A 169 16.83 7.28 18.77
N SER A 170 15.76 8.09 18.78
CA SER A 170 15.24 8.64 20.01
C SER A 170 14.82 7.52 20.95
N GLU A 171 15.08 7.69 22.24
CA GLU A 171 14.57 6.77 23.24
C GLU A 171 13.09 7.03 23.44
N ARG A 172 12.26 6.04 23.12
CA ARG A 172 10.82 6.06 23.35
C ARG A 172 10.39 4.73 23.94
N ALA A 173 9.53 4.80 24.95
CA ALA A 173 8.91 3.60 25.48
C ALA A 173 7.99 3.01 24.40
N PRO A 174 7.97 1.68 24.21
CA PRO A 174 6.96 1.04 23.40
C PRO A 174 5.62 0.97 24.15
N LEU A 175 4.51 0.99 23.42
CA LEU A 175 3.17 0.81 23.96
C LEU A 175 3.05 -0.56 24.65
N SER A 176 2.25 -0.62 25.73
CA SER A 176 1.81 -1.91 26.27
C SER A 176 0.97 -2.65 25.23
N LEU A 177 0.81 -3.96 25.40
CA LEU A 177 0.02 -4.76 24.46
C LEU A 177 -1.43 -4.27 24.40
N GLU A 178 -2.01 -3.90 25.54
CA GLU A 178 -3.38 -3.36 25.63
C GLU A 178 -3.51 -2.07 24.82
N LYS A 179 -2.56 -1.14 24.98
CA LYS A 179 -2.55 0.12 24.22
C LYS A 179 -2.30 -0.10 22.73
N ALA A 180 -1.51 -1.12 22.37
CA ALA A 180 -1.33 -1.50 20.98
C ALA A 180 -2.65 -2.02 20.36
N PHE A 181 -3.44 -2.81 21.09
CA PHE A 181 -4.77 -3.23 20.64
C PHE A 181 -5.77 -2.06 20.52
N GLU A 182 -5.73 -1.09 21.44
CA GLU A 182 -6.54 0.14 21.32
C GLU A 182 -6.26 0.88 20.01
N VAL A 183 -5.00 0.98 19.59
CA VAL A 183 -4.60 1.59 18.30
C VAL A 183 -5.20 0.83 17.11
N LEU A 184 -5.19 -0.50 17.13
CA LEU A 184 -5.74 -1.30 16.05
C LEU A 184 -7.25 -1.13 15.93
N GLU A 185 -7.98 -1.14 17.05
CA GLU A 185 -9.44 -0.90 17.02
C GLU A 185 -9.75 0.51 16.52
N GLU A 186 -9.00 1.51 16.95
CA GLU A 186 -9.19 2.89 16.51
C GLU A 186 -8.91 3.06 15.00
N LEU A 187 -7.86 2.39 14.49
CA LEU A 187 -7.60 2.34 13.05
C LEU A 187 -8.74 1.64 12.30
N ARG A 188 -9.30 0.57 12.86
CA ARG A 188 -10.39 -0.20 12.25
C ARG A 188 -11.64 0.66 12.14
N GLU A 189 -12.03 1.32 13.23
CA GLU A 189 -13.16 2.26 13.26
C GLU A 189 -12.99 3.39 12.25
N PHE A 190 -11.80 3.98 12.18
CA PHE A 190 -11.48 5.00 11.18
C PHE A 190 -11.65 4.46 9.75
N CYS A 191 -11.06 3.31 9.44
CA CYS A 191 -11.09 2.74 8.08
C CYS A 191 -12.52 2.42 7.62
N TRP A 192 -13.31 1.74 8.46
CA TRP A 192 -14.72 1.45 8.19
C TRP A 192 -15.57 2.71 8.10
N GLY A 193 -15.34 3.69 8.98
CA GLY A 193 -16.03 4.98 8.96
C GLY A 193 -15.77 5.79 7.69
N HIS A 194 -14.64 5.55 7.01
CA HIS A 194 -14.23 6.24 5.78
C HIS A 194 -14.31 5.39 4.51
N PHE A 195 -14.84 4.17 4.59
CA PHE A 195 -15.00 3.25 3.45
C PHE A 195 -13.67 2.92 2.75
N VAL A 196 -12.64 2.65 3.55
CA VAL A 196 -11.32 2.24 3.08
C VAL A 196 -10.87 0.97 3.80
N ARG A 197 -10.11 0.11 3.12
CA ARG A 197 -9.48 -1.06 3.73
C ARG A 197 -8.30 -0.60 4.58
N GLY A 198 -8.19 -1.13 5.79
CA GLY A 198 -7.08 -0.82 6.67
C GLY A 198 -5.83 -1.62 6.32
N HIS A 199 -4.67 -0.97 6.40
CA HIS A 199 -3.37 -1.61 6.24
C HIS A 199 -2.43 -1.22 7.38
N VAL A 200 -1.77 -2.19 8.01
CA VAL A 200 -0.76 -1.97 9.05
C VAL A 200 0.61 -2.38 8.52
N CYS A 201 1.47 -1.39 8.34
CA CYS A 201 2.86 -1.59 7.94
C CYS A 201 3.74 -1.54 9.20
N PHE A 202 4.07 -2.70 9.76
CA PHE A 202 4.92 -2.79 10.95
C PHE A 202 6.37 -2.41 10.62
N SER A 203 6.90 -1.41 11.34
CA SER A 203 8.25 -0.89 11.21
C SER A 203 8.77 -0.42 12.59
N GLY A 204 9.73 0.51 12.63
CA GLY A 204 10.35 0.99 13.86
C GLY A 204 11.86 1.04 13.74
N GLY A 205 12.53 0.70 14.84
CA GLY A 205 13.87 0.14 14.77
C GLY A 205 13.82 -1.20 14.02
N ASN A 206 13.58 -2.28 14.75
CA ASN A 206 13.26 -3.59 14.18
C ASN A 206 11.96 -4.09 14.85
N PRO A 207 10.83 -4.23 14.12
CA PRO A 207 9.53 -4.55 14.72
C PRO A 207 9.54 -5.85 15.51
N PHE A 208 10.37 -6.82 15.13
CA PHE A 208 10.55 -8.09 15.84
C PHE A 208 11.13 -7.98 17.25
N LEU A 209 11.66 -6.81 17.63
CA LEU A 209 12.16 -6.55 18.98
C LEU A 209 11.08 -5.95 19.91
N TYR A 210 9.86 -5.76 19.40
CA TYR A 210 8.70 -5.49 20.25
C TYR A 210 8.33 -6.77 21.02
N PRO A 211 8.24 -6.74 22.37
CA PRO A 211 8.05 -7.95 23.18
C PRO A 211 6.82 -8.80 22.82
N HIS A 212 5.78 -8.16 22.28
CA HIS A 212 4.50 -8.79 21.92
C HIS A 212 4.21 -8.73 20.42
N PHE A 213 5.25 -8.78 19.60
CA PHE A 213 5.10 -8.63 18.14
C PHE A 213 4.20 -9.71 17.53
N LYS A 214 4.28 -10.95 18.02
CA LYS A 214 3.46 -12.05 17.50
C LYS A 214 1.97 -11.81 17.81
N GLU A 215 1.68 -11.40 19.04
CA GLU A 215 0.32 -11.15 19.52
C GLU A 215 -0.35 -9.99 18.77
N ILE A 216 0.39 -8.91 18.52
CA ILE A 216 -0.16 -7.76 17.78
C ILE A 216 -0.27 -8.03 16.28
N TYR A 217 0.64 -8.82 15.69
CA TYR A 217 0.52 -9.27 14.31
C TYR A 217 -0.71 -10.15 14.12
N GLU A 218 -0.93 -11.12 15.01
CA GLU A 218 -2.13 -11.95 15.04
C GLU A 218 -3.39 -11.13 15.27
N GLY A 219 -3.33 -10.15 16.16
CA GLY A 219 -4.38 -9.17 16.39
C GLY A 219 -4.79 -8.43 15.11
N ALA A 220 -3.81 -7.89 14.39
CA ALA A 220 -4.06 -7.15 13.16
C ALA A 220 -4.71 -8.02 12.07
N ILE A 221 -4.19 -9.24 11.85
CA ILE A 221 -4.79 -10.19 10.90
C ILE A 221 -6.24 -10.54 11.31
N LYS A 222 -6.47 -10.87 12.58
CA LYS A 222 -7.82 -11.20 13.10
C LYS A 222 -8.81 -10.04 13.09
N MET A 223 -8.33 -8.82 12.90
CA MET A 223 -9.14 -7.61 12.70
C MET A 223 -9.33 -7.27 11.22
N GLY A 224 -8.86 -8.10 10.29
CA GLY A 224 -9.08 -7.94 8.86
C GLY A 224 -8.13 -6.95 8.19
N PHE A 225 -7.05 -6.53 8.87
CA PHE A 225 -6.06 -5.65 8.29
C PHE A 225 -5.18 -6.39 7.28
N MET A 226 -4.89 -5.73 6.16
CA MET A 226 -3.69 -6.06 5.40
C MET A 226 -2.46 -5.76 6.26
N VAL A 227 -1.43 -6.60 6.21
CA VAL A 227 -0.22 -6.40 7.01
C VAL A 227 1.02 -6.47 6.15
N SER A 228 1.95 -5.55 6.36
CA SER A 228 3.28 -5.57 5.74
C SER A 228 4.35 -5.38 6.79
N ILE A 229 5.57 -5.82 6.50
CA ILE A 229 6.68 -5.78 7.45
C ILE A 229 7.87 -5.07 6.84
N LEU A 230 8.41 -4.08 7.55
CA LEU A 230 9.68 -3.43 7.25
C LEU A 230 10.65 -3.80 8.37
N GLY A 231 11.51 -4.79 8.13
CA GLY A 231 12.33 -5.41 9.17
C GLY A 231 13.65 -5.98 8.68
N ASN A 232 14.43 -6.50 9.62
CA ASN A 232 15.68 -7.21 9.34
C ASN A 232 15.41 -8.71 9.11
N PRO A 233 16.37 -9.48 8.57
CA PRO A 233 16.26 -10.93 8.47
C PRO A 233 15.90 -11.61 9.80
N VAL A 234 14.98 -12.57 9.75
CA VAL A 234 14.58 -13.39 10.90
C VAL A 234 14.82 -14.89 10.64
N PRO A 235 14.92 -15.73 11.68
CA PRO A 235 15.03 -17.17 11.51
C PRO A 235 13.81 -17.79 10.79
N ARG A 236 14.01 -18.90 10.08
CA ARG A 236 12.95 -19.60 9.33
C ARG A 236 11.76 -19.96 10.20
N GLU A 237 12.02 -20.43 11.41
CA GLU A 237 11.03 -20.95 12.36
C GLU A 237 10.09 -19.81 12.80
N TRP A 238 10.64 -18.59 12.90
CA TRP A 238 9.86 -17.39 13.17
C TRP A 238 8.94 -17.04 12.00
N LEU A 239 9.47 -17.05 10.78
CA LEU A 239 8.69 -16.75 9.59
C LEU A 239 7.57 -17.78 9.38
N GLU A 240 7.87 -19.07 9.47
CA GLU A 240 6.87 -20.15 9.38
C GLU A 240 5.79 -20.04 10.47
N ALA A 241 6.15 -19.60 11.69
CA ALA A 241 5.18 -19.36 12.74
C ALA A 241 4.24 -18.17 12.42
N MET A 242 4.75 -17.14 11.75
CA MET A 242 3.93 -16.01 11.30
C MET A 242 3.02 -16.36 10.13
N LEU A 243 3.52 -17.14 9.16
CA LEU A 243 2.72 -17.55 8.00
C LEU A 243 1.54 -18.45 8.38
N LYS A 244 1.62 -19.17 9.51
CA LYS A 244 0.48 -19.89 10.10
C LYS A 244 -0.60 -18.97 10.65
N ILE A 245 -0.27 -17.72 10.98
CA ILE A 245 -1.20 -16.71 11.45
C ILE A 245 -1.86 -16.02 10.26
N GLY A 246 -1.05 -15.57 9.31
CA GLY A 246 -1.51 -14.91 8.08
C GLY A 246 -0.33 -14.47 7.22
N MET A 247 -0.50 -14.52 5.90
CA MET A 247 0.50 -14.07 4.93
C MET A 247 0.58 -12.54 4.94
N PRO A 248 1.77 -11.93 5.10
CA PRO A 248 1.91 -10.50 4.90
C PRO A 248 1.82 -10.16 3.40
N ASN A 249 1.27 -8.99 3.08
CA ASN A 249 1.23 -8.47 1.72
C ASN A 249 2.62 -8.33 1.11
N TYR A 250 3.61 -7.90 1.91
CA TYR A 250 5.02 -7.98 1.55
C TYR A 250 5.92 -7.89 2.78
N TYR A 251 7.16 -8.38 2.61
CA TYR A 251 8.26 -8.17 3.53
C TYR A 251 9.34 -7.31 2.86
N GLN A 252 9.55 -6.12 3.39
CA GLN A 252 10.61 -5.22 2.95
C GLN A 252 11.87 -5.36 3.81
N VAL A 253 12.98 -5.65 3.16
CA VAL A 253 14.33 -5.56 3.72
C VAL A 253 15.08 -4.39 3.08
N SER A 254 16.29 -4.13 3.57
CA SER A 254 17.10 -3.03 3.05
C SER A 254 18.53 -3.46 2.74
N LEU A 255 19.02 -2.98 1.60
CA LEU A 255 20.41 -3.08 1.16
C LEU A 255 20.86 -1.71 0.67
N GLU A 256 22.09 -1.31 1.03
CA GLU A 256 22.55 0.06 0.81
C GLU A 256 23.59 0.20 -0.31
N GLY A 257 23.67 -0.81 -1.17
CA GLY A 257 24.68 -0.94 -2.23
C GLY A 257 25.14 -2.38 -2.35
N LEU A 258 26.28 -2.58 -3.01
CA LEU A 258 27.04 -3.81 -3.02
C LEU A 258 27.59 -4.13 -1.62
N GLU A 259 28.12 -5.34 -1.44
CA GLU A 259 28.48 -5.90 -0.13
C GLU A 259 29.33 -4.95 0.74
N GLU A 260 30.40 -4.37 0.21
CA GLU A 260 31.28 -3.47 0.97
C GLU A 260 30.53 -2.23 1.48
N THR A 261 29.78 -1.56 0.60
CA THR A 261 29.03 -0.34 0.92
C THR A 261 27.89 -0.64 1.90
N ASN A 262 27.16 -1.73 1.66
CA ASN A 262 26.09 -2.19 2.55
C ASN A 262 26.62 -2.46 3.96
N ASP A 263 27.67 -3.26 4.07
CA ASP A 263 28.21 -3.68 5.36
C ASP A 263 28.90 -2.53 6.11
N ALA A 264 29.49 -1.58 5.38
CA ALA A 264 30.00 -0.35 5.95
C ALA A 264 28.89 0.51 6.59
N ILE A 265 27.64 0.37 6.13
CA ILE A 265 26.49 1.12 6.66
C ILE A 265 25.72 0.33 7.71
N ARG A 266 25.42 -0.94 7.45
CA ARG A 266 24.50 -1.79 8.23
C ARG A 266 25.20 -2.81 9.14
N GLY A 267 26.51 -3.02 8.95
CA GLY A 267 27.33 -3.93 9.73
C GLY A 267 27.78 -5.15 8.92
N THR A 268 28.94 -5.70 9.29
CA THR A 268 29.60 -6.82 8.60
C THR A 268 28.70 -8.06 8.50
N GLY A 269 28.69 -8.68 7.31
CA GLY A 269 27.91 -9.86 6.97
C GLY A 269 26.43 -9.58 6.74
N HIS A 270 25.96 -8.33 6.81
CA HIS A 270 24.54 -8.03 6.64
C HIS A 270 24.08 -8.27 5.19
N PHE A 271 24.89 -7.93 4.20
CA PHE A 271 24.55 -8.11 2.79
C PHE A 271 24.19 -9.57 2.47
N LYS A 272 25.10 -10.49 2.81
CA LYS A 272 24.91 -11.92 2.59
C LYS A 272 23.70 -12.47 3.34
N ARG A 273 23.54 -12.12 4.63
CA ARG A 273 22.37 -12.55 5.42
C ARG A 273 21.05 -12.09 4.81
N THR A 274 21.01 -10.90 4.21
CA THR A 274 19.82 -10.40 3.54
C THR A 274 19.54 -11.16 2.24
N LEU A 275 20.55 -11.51 1.44
CA LEU A 275 20.33 -12.36 0.24
C LEU A 275 19.85 -13.77 0.60
N ASP A 276 20.44 -14.38 1.65
CA ASP A 276 19.99 -15.67 2.17
C ASP A 276 18.53 -15.60 2.65
N PHE A 277 18.14 -14.47 3.27
CA PHE A 277 16.77 -14.25 3.73
C PHE A 277 15.77 -13.98 2.60
N LEU A 278 16.16 -13.25 1.55
CA LEU A 278 15.34 -13.08 0.34
C LEU A 278 15.05 -14.43 -0.34
N THR A 279 16.06 -15.31 -0.37
CA THR A 279 15.90 -16.69 -0.87
C THR A 279 14.86 -17.44 -0.02
N LEU A 280 14.94 -17.32 1.30
CA LEU A 280 13.97 -17.92 2.23
C LEU A 280 12.55 -17.37 2.03
N LEU A 281 12.37 -16.06 1.84
CA LEU A 281 11.06 -15.45 1.57
C LEU A 281 10.43 -16.04 0.31
N ARG A 282 11.22 -16.13 -0.77
CA ARG A 282 10.80 -16.74 -2.04
C ARG A 282 10.42 -18.21 -1.88
N GLU A 283 11.21 -19.00 -1.16
CA GLU A 283 10.90 -20.42 -0.87
C GLU A 283 9.57 -20.60 -0.13
N LEU A 284 9.19 -19.64 0.69
CA LEU A 284 7.96 -19.66 1.48
C LEU A 284 6.79 -18.93 0.80
N GLY A 285 6.99 -18.40 -0.42
CA GLY A 285 5.97 -17.68 -1.17
C GLY A 285 5.59 -16.32 -0.58
N VAL A 286 6.54 -15.66 0.10
CA VAL A 286 6.33 -14.31 0.66
C VAL A 286 6.89 -13.27 -0.29
N ASP A 287 6.02 -12.38 -0.77
CA ASP A 287 6.41 -11.26 -1.61
C ASP A 287 7.41 -10.37 -0.87
N SER A 288 8.49 -10.02 -1.56
CA SER A 288 9.63 -9.36 -0.99
C SER A 288 9.93 -8.04 -1.70
N SER A 289 10.42 -7.08 -0.92
CA SER A 289 10.85 -5.79 -1.43
C SER A 289 12.21 -5.42 -0.86
N VAL A 290 13.11 -4.90 -1.68
CA VAL A 290 14.36 -4.31 -1.23
C VAL A 290 14.30 -2.81 -1.42
N MET A 291 14.53 -2.07 -0.33
CA MET A 291 14.60 -0.61 -0.37
C MET A 291 15.98 -0.10 0.04
N LEU A 292 16.59 0.68 -0.86
CA LEU A 292 17.88 1.34 -0.65
C LEU A 292 17.71 2.79 -0.19
N THR A 293 18.56 3.27 0.72
CA THR A 293 18.68 4.69 1.05
C THR A 293 19.73 5.34 0.17
N LEU A 294 19.30 6.18 -0.77
CA LEU A 294 20.16 6.78 -1.79
C LEU A 294 21.05 7.87 -1.19
N THR A 295 22.35 7.71 -1.35
CA THR A 295 23.40 8.64 -0.94
C THR A 295 24.33 8.96 -2.11
N ASN A 296 25.16 9.98 -1.97
CA ASN A 296 26.18 10.28 -2.96
C ASN A 296 27.20 9.13 -3.16
N LYS A 297 27.37 8.25 -2.14
CA LYS A 297 28.35 7.17 -2.17
C LYS A 297 27.87 5.92 -2.90
N ASN A 298 26.57 5.60 -2.83
CA ASN A 298 26.01 4.34 -3.33
C ASN A 298 25.15 4.51 -4.60
N ILE A 299 24.97 5.74 -5.10
CA ILE A 299 24.16 5.99 -6.30
C ILE A 299 24.64 5.20 -7.53
N ASP A 300 25.96 5.03 -7.70
CA ASP A 300 26.53 4.28 -8.83
C ASP A 300 26.40 2.76 -8.65
N GLU A 301 25.97 2.31 -7.46
CA GLU A 301 25.79 0.89 -7.13
C GLU A 301 24.32 0.44 -7.25
N VAL A 302 23.37 1.35 -7.49
CA VAL A 302 21.94 1.02 -7.56
C VAL A 302 21.64 0.06 -8.71
N ILE A 303 22.12 0.36 -9.92
CA ILE A 303 21.88 -0.49 -11.10
C ILE A 303 22.69 -1.79 -11.05
N PRO A 304 23.97 -1.81 -10.62
CA PRO A 304 24.67 -3.07 -10.34
C PRO A 304 23.95 -3.95 -9.32
N LEU A 305 23.39 -3.34 -8.26
CA LEU A 305 22.64 -4.06 -7.24
C LEU A 305 21.33 -4.62 -7.79
N SER A 306 20.57 -3.87 -8.58
CA SER A 306 19.30 -4.35 -9.15
C SER A 306 19.50 -5.60 -10.00
N LYS A 307 20.58 -5.68 -10.79
CA LYS A 307 20.95 -6.87 -11.57
C LYS A 307 21.20 -8.11 -10.71
N ILE A 308 21.74 -7.93 -9.50
CA ILE A 308 21.91 -9.03 -8.55
C ILE A 308 20.54 -9.43 -8.01
N LEU A 309 19.75 -8.46 -7.58
CA LEU A 309 18.48 -8.64 -6.86
C LEU A 309 17.35 -9.19 -7.72
N ASP A 310 17.44 -9.09 -9.05
CA ASP A 310 16.41 -9.55 -9.98
C ASP A 310 16.01 -11.02 -9.77
N GLN A 311 16.96 -11.86 -9.37
CA GLN A 311 16.70 -13.27 -9.05
C GLN A 311 16.31 -13.52 -7.57
N TYR A 312 16.33 -12.51 -6.71
CA TYR A 312 16.13 -12.66 -5.26
C TYR A 312 14.84 -12.02 -4.77
N THR A 313 14.39 -10.91 -5.37
CA THR A 313 13.27 -10.12 -4.84
C THR A 313 12.26 -9.77 -5.92
N ASP A 314 11.02 -9.51 -5.49
CA ASP A 314 9.90 -9.17 -6.38
C ASP A 314 9.88 -7.67 -6.69
N SER A 315 10.50 -6.84 -5.84
CA SER A 315 10.65 -5.42 -6.09
C SER A 315 11.92 -4.82 -5.47
N PHE A 316 12.54 -3.89 -6.17
CA PHE A 316 13.69 -3.11 -5.77
C PHE A 316 13.45 -1.64 -6.08
N THR A 317 13.58 -0.82 -5.05
CA THR A 317 13.40 0.63 -5.16
C THR A 317 14.40 1.36 -4.27
N PHE A 318 14.50 2.68 -4.45
CA PHE A 318 15.26 3.54 -3.56
C PHE A 318 14.36 4.60 -2.90
N ASN A 319 14.88 5.16 -1.81
CA ASN A 319 14.37 6.34 -1.14
C ASN A 319 15.54 7.32 -1.01
N ARG A 320 15.32 8.61 -1.31
CA ARG A 320 16.33 9.63 -1.03
C ARG A 320 16.64 9.72 0.47
N LEU A 321 17.92 9.85 0.80
CA LEU A 321 18.40 10.09 2.16
C LEU A 321 17.68 11.28 2.80
N SER A 322 17.20 11.10 4.03
CA SER A 322 16.82 12.21 4.91
C SER A 322 18.04 12.66 5.70
N VAL A 323 18.35 13.96 5.67
CA VAL A 323 19.50 14.55 6.38
C VAL A 323 19.10 14.89 7.83
N VAL A 324 18.62 13.87 8.55
CA VAL A 324 18.23 13.93 9.97
C VAL A 324 18.80 12.73 10.71
N GLY A 325 18.86 12.79 12.04
CA GLY A 325 19.45 11.72 12.85
C GLY A 325 20.90 11.43 12.45
N GLU A 326 21.23 10.13 12.31
CA GLU A 326 22.56 9.71 11.85
C GLU A 326 22.78 10.04 10.35
N GLY A 327 21.70 10.08 9.56
CA GLY A 327 21.74 10.46 8.14
C GLY A 327 22.29 11.86 7.87
N ALA A 328 22.28 12.75 8.87
CA ALA A 328 22.89 14.08 8.78
C ALA A 328 24.41 14.06 8.54
N ARG A 329 25.09 12.93 8.79
CA ARG A 329 26.53 12.73 8.53
C ARG A 329 26.82 12.23 7.11
N LEU A 330 25.78 11.95 6.33
CA LEU A 330 25.86 11.49 4.96
C LEU A 330 25.44 12.63 4.01
N SER A 331 25.61 12.42 2.71
CA SER A 331 25.25 13.42 1.70
C SER A 331 24.37 12.80 0.63
N LEU A 332 23.40 13.60 0.17
CA LEU A 332 22.65 13.32 -1.04
C LEU A 332 23.55 13.53 -2.29
N PRO A 333 23.25 12.83 -3.40
CA PRO A 333 23.92 13.10 -4.66
C PRO A 333 23.69 14.55 -5.12
N LYS A 334 24.62 15.09 -5.90
CA LYS A 334 24.38 16.34 -6.62
C LYS A 334 23.19 16.18 -7.57
N ARG A 335 22.48 17.28 -7.82
CA ARG A 335 21.26 17.29 -8.61
C ARG A 335 21.46 16.74 -10.02
N GLU A 336 22.53 17.11 -10.69
CA GLU A 336 22.86 16.66 -12.05
C GLU A 336 23.11 15.15 -12.07
N LYS A 337 23.84 14.65 -11.06
CA LYS A 337 24.10 13.22 -10.90
C LYS A 337 22.82 12.44 -10.63
N PHE A 338 21.93 12.98 -9.80
CA PHE A 338 20.64 12.37 -9.51
C PHE A 338 19.75 12.26 -10.75
N TRP A 339 19.67 13.30 -11.59
CA TRP A 339 18.89 13.23 -12.82
C TRP A 339 19.46 12.24 -13.83
N SER A 340 20.79 12.21 -13.99
CA SER A 340 21.45 11.21 -14.85
C SER A 340 21.14 9.78 -14.37
N PHE A 341 21.15 9.57 -13.04
CA PHE A 341 20.76 8.31 -12.43
C PHE A 341 19.28 7.97 -12.64
N LEU A 342 18.36 8.93 -12.51
CA LEU A 342 16.93 8.65 -12.73
C LEU A 342 16.66 8.20 -14.17
N GLU A 343 17.33 8.80 -15.15
CA GLU A 343 17.25 8.41 -16.56
C GLU A 343 17.77 6.97 -16.76
N GLU A 344 18.91 6.65 -16.15
CA GLU A 344 19.48 5.29 -16.18
C GLU A 344 18.57 4.26 -15.47
N PHE A 345 17.98 4.63 -14.33
CA PHE A 345 17.08 3.79 -13.55
C PHE A 345 15.78 3.48 -14.31
N MET A 346 15.19 4.50 -14.95
CA MET A 346 14.00 4.34 -15.80
C MET A 346 14.30 3.53 -17.07
N THR A 347 15.48 3.68 -17.65
CA THR A 347 15.89 2.86 -18.80
C THR A 347 16.10 1.41 -18.38
N SER A 348 16.78 1.19 -17.24
CA SER A 348 17.08 -0.15 -16.73
C SER A 348 15.84 -0.94 -16.31
N SER A 349 14.75 -0.26 -15.94
CA SER A 349 13.48 -0.94 -15.60
C SER A 349 12.80 -1.60 -16.79
N GLU A 350 13.19 -1.28 -18.01
CA GLU A 350 12.70 -1.98 -19.21
C GLU A 350 13.32 -3.38 -19.36
N GLU A 351 14.47 -3.64 -18.72
CA GLU A 351 15.21 -4.90 -18.81
C GLU A 351 15.28 -5.69 -17.48
N ILE A 352 15.14 -5.01 -16.34
CA ILE A 352 15.28 -5.59 -15.00
C ILE A 352 13.92 -5.57 -14.31
N GLU A 353 13.30 -6.74 -14.19
CA GLU A 353 11.92 -6.90 -13.73
C GLU A 353 11.70 -6.42 -12.30
N CYS A 354 12.68 -6.62 -11.42
CA CYS A 354 12.52 -6.20 -10.03
C CYS A 354 12.52 -4.67 -9.85
N ILE A 355 12.92 -3.85 -10.84
CA ILE A 355 12.93 -2.40 -10.64
C ILE A 355 11.51 -1.84 -10.51
N TYR A 356 11.23 -1.22 -9.37
CA TYR A 356 9.93 -0.60 -9.06
C TYR A 356 10.06 0.91 -8.86
N PHE A 357 9.16 1.69 -9.49
CA PHE A 357 9.17 3.14 -9.37
C PHE A 357 8.51 3.63 -8.09
N LYS A 358 9.23 4.48 -7.35
CA LYS A 358 8.74 5.09 -6.10
C LYS A 358 9.05 6.57 -5.98
N ASP A 359 10.14 7.07 -6.56
CA ASP A 359 10.45 8.50 -6.44
C ASP A 359 9.53 9.33 -7.33
N ASN A 360 8.80 10.26 -6.71
CA ASN A 360 7.86 11.16 -7.38
C ASN A 360 8.47 11.92 -8.58
N LEU A 361 9.79 12.09 -8.62
CA LEU A 361 10.47 12.81 -9.70
C LEU A 361 10.64 11.98 -10.97
N ILE A 362 10.46 10.65 -10.93
CA ILE A 362 10.42 9.80 -12.14
C ILE A 362 9.23 10.21 -13.03
N ASN A 363 8.12 10.68 -12.45
CA ASN A 363 6.99 11.20 -13.21
C ASN A 363 7.37 12.40 -14.10
N VAL A 364 8.42 13.16 -13.79
CA VAL A 364 8.92 14.23 -14.67
C VAL A 364 9.59 13.65 -15.92
N LEU A 365 10.23 12.48 -15.83
CA LEU A 365 10.83 11.80 -16.98
C LEU A 365 9.75 11.19 -17.87
N LEU A 366 8.80 10.45 -17.27
CA LEU A 366 7.65 9.89 -17.99
C LEU A 366 6.89 10.98 -18.76
N ASP A 367 6.66 12.12 -18.10
CA ASP A 367 6.02 13.28 -18.69
C ASP A 367 6.73 13.84 -19.92
N ARG A 368 8.08 13.86 -19.90
CA ARG A 368 8.93 14.31 -21.02
C ARG A 368 8.90 13.34 -22.19
N GLU A 369 8.74 12.05 -21.92
CA GLU A 369 8.58 11.01 -22.93
C GLU A 369 7.14 10.88 -23.45
N GLY A 370 6.19 11.64 -22.88
CA GLY A 370 4.77 11.54 -23.21
C GLY A 370 4.11 10.27 -22.70
N LYS A 371 4.72 9.60 -21.72
CA LYS A 371 4.17 8.44 -21.00
C LYS A 371 3.25 8.89 -19.87
N GLU A 372 2.29 8.04 -19.51
CA GLU A 372 1.43 8.30 -18.35
C GLU A 372 2.25 8.26 -17.05
N PRO A 373 1.96 9.16 -16.09
CA PRO A 373 2.61 9.11 -14.79
C PRO A 373 2.19 7.86 -14.02
N PHE A 374 3.13 7.26 -13.29
CA PHE A 374 2.78 6.28 -12.27
C PHE A 374 2.25 6.98 -11.02
N ASP A 375 1.62 6.22 -10.12
CA ASP A 375 0.87 6.76 -8.99
C ASP A 375 1.72 7.45 -7.91
N GLY A 376 3.05 7.42 -8.00
CA GLY A 376 3.96 8.09 -7.07
C GLY A 376 4.29 7.30 -5.81
N CYS A 377 4.96 7.95 -4.85
CA CYS A 377 5.63 7.33 -3.71
C CYS A 377 4.77 6.42 -2.83
N THR A 378 3.47 6.69 -2.73
CA THR A 378 2.54 5.91 -1.92
C THR A 378 1.22 5.65 -2.65
N GLY A 379 1.26 5.61 -3.99
CA GLY A 379 0.07 5.46 -4.84
C GLY A 379 -0.74 6.74 -5.06
N PHE A 380 -0.32 7.87 -4.48
CA PHE A 380 -1.03 9.15 -4.60
C PHE A 380 -0.05 10.34 -4.59
N GLY A 381 1.07 10.21 -5.29
CA GLY A 381 2.26 11.05 -5.11
C GLY A 381 2.82 10.89 -3.71
N CYS A 382 3.06 12.00 -3.02
CA CYS A 382 3.28 11.95 -1.57
C CYS A 382 1.96 11.70 -0.82
N GLY A 383 1.83 10.61 -0.09
CA GLY A 383 0.64 10.27 0.71
C GLY A 383 0.61 10.81 2.13
N ALA A 384 1.58 11.65 2.51
CA ALA A 384 1.74 12.12 3.89
C ALA A 384 0.46 12.77 4.40
N ALA A 385 -0.07 12.24 5.51
CA ALA A 385 -1.35 12.61 6.10
C ALA A 385 -2.55 12.52 5.13
N PHE A 386 -2.47 11.73 4.05
CA PHE A 386 -3.54 11.51 3.09
C PHE A 386 -4.04 10.06 3.12
N ASN A 387 -3.36 9.15 2.41
CA ASN A 387 -3.69 7.72 2.45
C ASN A 387 -2.83 6.96 3.47
N PHE A 388 -1.94 7.66 4.19
CA PHE A 388 -1.21 7.08 5.31
C PHE A 388 -0.81 8.11 6.36
N VAL A 389 -0.54 7.62 7.57
CA VAL A 389 0.19 8.32 8.63
C VAL A 389 1.23 7.39 9.25
N ALA A 390 2.26 7.96 9.88
CA ALA A 390 3.21 7.22 10.68
C ALA A 390 2.84 7.32 12.17
N LEU A 391 2.77 6.20 12.86
CA LEU A 391 2.54 6.15 14.31
C LEU A 391 3.82 5.69 15.02
N LEU A 392 4.22 6.40 16.07
CA LEU A 392 5.39 6.07 16.86
C LEU A 392 5.04 5.19 18.07
N SER A 393 6.09 4.66 18.70
CA SER A 393 5.97 3.67 19.76
C SER A 393 5.35 4.21 21.05
N ASP A 394 5.11 5.52 21.15
CA ASP A 394 4.53 6.24 22.28
C ASP A 394 3.17 6.90 21.95
N GLY A 395 2.61 6.60 20.78
CA GLY A 395 1.30 7.13 20.36
C GLY A 395 1.37 8.42 19.54
N GLU A 396 2.55 9.02 19.33
CA GLU A 396 2.64 10.18 18.44
C GLU A 396 2.34 9.82 16.99
N VAL A 397 1.46 10.58 16.35
CA VAL A 397 1.12 10.50 14.94
C VAL A 397 1.85 11.58 14.16
N HIS A 398 2.48 11.19 13.06
CA HIS A 398 3.29 12.03 12.18
C HIS A 398 2.82 11.88 10.74
N ALA A 399 2.92 12.93 9.93
CA ALA A 399 2.54 12.85 8.52
C ALA A 399 3.48 11.92 7.72
N CYS A 400 4.76 11.90 8.08
CA CYS A 400 5.77 11.00 7.53
C CYS A 400 6.96 10.90 8.50
N ARG A 401 7.45 9.69 8.77
CA ARG A 401 8.58 9.53 9.70
C ARG A 401 9.90 10.13 9.19
N LYS A 402 10.07 10.37 7.89
CA LYS A 402 11.36 10.78 7.30
C LYS A 402 11.85 12.18 7.69
N PHE A 403 11.05 12.99 8.38
CA PHE A 403 11.38 14.34 8.85
C PHE A 403 10.44 14.73 10.01
N PRO A 404 10.73 15.80 10.78
CA PRO A 404 9.83 16.26 11.84
C PRO A 404 8.46 16.68 11.27
N SER A 405 7.41 15.91 11.56
CA SER A 405 6.08 16.10 10.95
C SER A 405 4.91 15.77 11.89
N PHE A 406 5.08 16.07 13.18
CA PHE A 406 4.10 15.79 14.23
C PHE A 406 2.71 16.36 13.93
N LEU A 407 1.69 15.52 14.10
CA LEU A 407 0.28 15.86 13.92
C LEU A 407 -0.48 15.90 15.26
N GLY A 408 -0.28 14.90 16.12
CA GLY A 408 -0.94 14.75 17.43
C GLY A 408 -0.54 13.45 18.13
N ASN A 409 -1.20 13.10 19.23
CA ASN A 409 -1.08 11.81 19.91
C ASN A 409 -2.43 11.07 19.87
N ILE A 410 -2.41 9.82 19.41
CA ILE A 410 -3.62 9.03 19.18
C ILE A 410 -4.45 8.86 20.46
N PHE A 411 -3.82 8.74 21.63
CA PHE A 411 -4.52 8.57 22.92
C PHE A 411 -5.05 9.88 23.52
N GLU A 412 -4.66 11.03 22.97
CA GLU A 412 -5.15 12.33 23.43
C GLU A 412 -6.30 12.84 22.56
N GLN A 413 -6.16 12.75 21.24
CA GLN A 413 -7.11 13.35 20.29
C GLN A 413 -7.91 12.34 19.48
N GLY A 414 -7.40 11.13 19.30
CA GLY A 414 -7.91 10.17 18.34
C GLY A 414 -7.50 10.45 16.88
N LEU A 415 -7.45 9.41 16.06
CA LEU A 415 -7.01 9.38 14.67
C LEU A 415 -7.92 10.23 13.79
N GLU A 416 -9.24 10.19 14.02
CA GLU A 416 -10.22 11.01 13.31
C GLU A 416 -9.88 12.51 13.46
N THR A 417 -9.74 12.97 14.71
CA THR A 417 -9.42 14.37 15.02
C THR A 417 -8.07 14.78 14.44
N ILE A 418 -7.06 13.92 14.58
CA ILE A 418 -5.72 14.16 14.03
C ILE A 418 -5.77 14.27 12.51
N TYR A 419 -6.49 13.37 11.85
CA TYR A 419 -6.64 13.32 10.41
C TYR A 419 -7.33 14.58 9.87
N TYR A 420 -8.37 15.09 10.53
CA TYR A 420 -9.06 16.30 10.07
C TYR A 420 -8.43 17.62 10.55
N SER A 421 -7.35 17.57 11.34
CA SER A 421 -6.66 18.77 11.84
C SER A 421 -6.07 19.65 10.73
N ASP A 422 -5.97 20.96 11.00
CA ASP A 422 -5.30 21.92 10.10
C ASP A 422 -3.85 21.53 9.77
N ARG A 423 -3.16 20.87 10.72
CA ARG A 423 -1.80 20.37 10.51
C ARG A 423 -1.76 19.29 9.43
N ALA A 424 -2.65 18.31 9.50
CA ALA A 424 -2.75 17.24 8.51
C ALA A 424 -3.17 17.78 7.13
N GLN A 425 -4.14 18.71 7.09
CA GLN A 425 -4.62 19.30 5.85
C GLN A 425 -3.51 20.02 5.05
N LYS A 426 -2.54 20.66 5.71
CA LYS A 426 -1.41 21.31 5.03
C LYS A 426 -0.59 20.37 4.15
N TYR A 427 -0.40 19.11 4.58
CA TYR A 427 0.33 18.11 3.78
C TYR A 427 -0.45 17.67 2.53
N ARG A 428 -1.79 17.70 2.59
CA ARG A 428 -2.66 17.33 1.45
C ARG A 428 -2.67 18.38 0.35
N ASN A 429 -2.47 19.65 0.70
CA ASN A 429 -2.58 20.81 -0.22
C ASN A 429 -1.38 21.02 -1.16
N ARG A 430 -0.41 20.09 -1.16
CA ARG A 430 0.87 20.16 -1.88
C ARG A 430 1.70 21.43 -1.57
N PRO A 431 3.01 21.44 -1.86
CA PRO A 431 3.78 22.69 -1.83
C PRO A 431 3.18 23.73 -2.79
N ALA A 432 3.21 25.02 -2.41
CA ALA A 432 2.64 26.10 -3.22
C ALA A 432 3.19 26.13 -4.66
N GLU A 433 4.50 25.96 -4.83
CA GLU A 433 5.15 25.89 -6.15
C GLU A 433 4.73 24.69 -7.01
N CYS A 434 4.15 23.66 -6.41
CA CYS A 434 3.66 22.48 -7.12
C CYS A 434 2.20 22.60 -7.57
N ARG A 435 1.42 23.54 -7.05
CA ARG A 435 -0.06 23.57 -7.23
C ARG A 435 -0.52 23.77 -8.66
N THR A 436 0.27 24.46 -9.49
CA THR A 436 -0.06 24.67 -10.92
C THR A 436 0.57 23.63 -11.83
N CYS A 437 1.33 22.67 -11.28
CA CYS A 437 1.96 21.61 -12.05
C CYS A 437 0.95 20.51 -12.38
N ARG A 438 0.84 20.13 -13.65
CA ARG A 438 -0.06 19.06 -14.11
C ARG A 438 0.24 17.68 -13.49
N LEU A 439 1.47 17.46 -13.02
CA LEU A 439 1.90 16.23 -12.35
C LEU A 439 1.55 16.20 -10.86
N SER A 440 1.07 17.29 -10.28
CA SER A 440 0.86 17.41 -8.83
C SER A 440 -0.09 16.37 -8.19
N PRO A 441 -1.08 15.76 -8.88
CA PRO A 441 -1.84 14.66 -8.32
C PRO A 441 -0.97 13.43 -8.05
N ALA A 442 -0.18 13.00 -9.04
CA ALA A 442 0.73 11.84 -8.99
C ALA A 442 2.12 12.15 -8.38
N CYS A 443 2.41 13.41 -8.07
CA CYS A 443 3.72 13.87 -7.60
C CYS A 443 3.58 14.75 -6.34
N GLY A 444 4.03 16.01 -6.42
CA GLY A 444 4.14 16.93 -5.27
C GLY A 444 5.53 16.96 -4.62
N GLY A 445 6.51 16.23 -5.17
CA GLY A 445 7.86 16.17 -4.60
C GLY A 445 7.94 15.38 -3.29
N CYS A 446 9.08 15.47 -2.60
CA CYS A 446 9.27 14.85 -1.29
C CYS A 446 9.50 15.90 -0.20
N PHE A 447 8.56 16.02 0.75
CA PHE A 447 8.70 16.92 1.91
C PHE A 447 9.97 16.65 2.73
N ALA A 448 10.38 15.38 2.86
CA ALA A 448 11.62 15.02 3.55
C ALA A 448 12.88 15.55 2.82
N SER A 449 12.84 15.56 1.48
CA SER A 449 13.92 16.12 0.68
C SER A 449 13.97 17.64 0.84
N ALA A 450 12.83 18.33 0.73
CA ALA A 450 12.77 19.78 0.95
C ALA A 450 13.28 20.16 2.37
N ASN A 451 12.82 19.44 3.40
CA ASN A 451 13.28 19.64 4.77
C ASN A 451 14.80 19.43 4.93
N SER A 452 15.37 18.43 4.25
CA SER A 452 16.81 18.15 4.29
C SER A 452 17.68 19.29 3.72
N PHE A 453 17.10 20.17 2.89
CA PHE A 453 17.75 21.37 2.36
C PHE A 453 17.39 22.65 3.14
N GLY A 454 16.63 22.53 4.23
CA GLY A 454 16.20 23.67 5.03
C GLY A 454 15.11 24.53 4.38
N LEU A 455 14.39 23.98 3.40
CA LEU A 455 13.32 24.69 2.69
C LEU A 455 12.00 24.66 3.47
N ASP A 456 11.13 25.64 3.22
CA ASP A 456 9.73 25.59 3.66
C ASP A 456 8.96 24.55 2.84
N ILE A 457 8.74 23.41 3.48
CA ILE A 457 8.09 22.23 2.89
C ILE A 457 6.68 22.49 2.34
N PHE A 458 5.97 23.54 2.78
CA PHE A 458 4.61 23.85 2.31
C PHE A 458 4.59 24.88 1.19
N SER A 459 5.70 25.57 0.94
CA SER A 459 5.78 26.63 -0.07
C SER A 459 6.68 26.20 -1.23
N GLU A 460 7.87 25.72 -0.92
CA GLU A 460 8.94 25.46 -1.86
C GLU A 460 8.87 24.03 -2.42
N LYS A 461 9.13 23.89 -3.72
CA LYS A 461 9.17 22.58 -4.36
C LYS A 461 10.38 21.77 -3.88
N ASP A 462 10.35 20.48 -4.19
CA ASP A 462 11.49 19.58 -4.02
C ASP A 462 12.75 20.14 -4.73
N PRO A 463 13.91 20.24 -4.04
CA PRO A 463 15.12 20.87 -4.60
C PRO A 463 15.69 20.14 -5.81
N PHE A 464 15.30 18.88 -6.03
CA PHE A 464 15.69 18.15 -7.23
C PHE A 464 14.73 18.42 -8.41
N CYS A 465 13.51 18.92 -8.19
CA CYS A 465 12.51 19.15 -9.23
C CYS A 465 12.94 20.23 -10.26
N PRO A 466 12.97 19.94 -11.58
CA PRO A 466 13.47 20.83 -12.63
C PRO A 466 12.37 21.70 -13.25
N ILE A 467 11.11 21.44 -12.91
CA ILE A 467 9.97 22.17 -13.48
C ILE A 467 10.01 23.62 -12.97
N GLY A 468 9.99 24.58 -13.89
CA GLY A 468 9.99 26.01 -13.57
C GLY A 468 11.37 26.62 -13.32
N ASP A 469 12.46 25.87 -13.48
CA ASP A 469 13.80 26.44 -13.41
C ASP A 469 14.03 27.39 -14.60
N LYS A 470 14.57 28.58 -14.32
CA LYS A 470 15.01 29.50 -15.38
C LYS A 470 16.23 28.88 -16.07
N LYS A 471 16.11 28.60 -17.36
CA LYS A 471 17.22 28.13 -18.21
C LYS A 471 18.37 29.12 -18.25
#